data_AF-T0ZWI9-F1
#
_entry.id   AF-T0ZWI9-F1
#
_cell.length_a   1.000
_cell.length_b   1.000
_cell.length_c   1.000
_cell.angle_alpha   90.00
_cell.angle_beta   90.00
_cell.angle_gamma   90.00
#
_symmetry.space_group_name_H-M   'P 1'
#
loop_
_entity.id
_entity.type
_entity.pdbx_description
1 polymer ?
#
loop_
_entity_poly.entity_id
_entity_poly.type
_entity_poly.pdbx_seq_one_letter_code
_entity_poly.pdbx_strand_id
1 'polypeptide(L)'
;RNRRAARPAWLIAESDLNDARLLRPPREGGLGLMAQWADDFHHALHAATTGERDGYYADFGSIADVAVALRQPYVYDGRYSTHRARRHGNSPEGLAAWRFVAALQNHDQVGNRLHGERLAALLPYELLKVAVALHLLAPWRPLLFQGEEWASRAPFWYFTDHSEPSVIDGLREGRRREFEAFGWEGPIPDPQDSRYFESSRWDAPGALPPQTDVHRSLVRELLRLRRTVPALDSSGTT
;
A
#
# COMPACT_ATOMS: atom_id res chain seq x y z
N ARG A 1 33.80 -5.01 25.87
CA ARG A 1 32.76 -5.28 24.83
C ARG A 1 31.41 -4.96 25.43
N ASN A 2 30.79 -3.85 25.07
CA ASN A 2 29.49 -3.43 25.59
C ASN A 2 28.39 -4.41 25.16
N ARG A 3 28.02 -5.34 26.05
CA ARG A 3 26.74 -6.06 25.97
C ARG A 3 25.64 -5.10 26.44
N ARG A 4 25.31 -4.10 25.62
CA ARG A 4 23.94 -3.54 25.67
C ARG A 4 23.04 -4.66 25.18
N ALA A 5 22.03 -5.03 25.98
CA ALA A 5 20.98 -5.93 25.52
C ALA A 5 20.52 -5.45 24.14
N ALA A 6 20.67 -6.31 23.13
CA ALA A 6 20.27 -5.96 21.78
C ALA A 6 18.78 -5.63 21.85
N ARG A 7 18.42 -4.38 21.58
CA ARG A 7 17.01 -4.03 21.40
C ARG A 7 16.50 -4.88 20.23
N PRO A 8 15.30 -5.48 20.33
CA PRO A 8 14.73 -6.19 19.19
C PRO A 8 14.66 -5.24 18.01
N ALA A 9 15.34 -5.60 16.92
CA ALA A 9 15.25 -4.91 15.64
C ALA A 9 14.22 -5.63 14.78
N TRP A 10 13.28 -4.88 14.22
CA TRP A 10 12.23 -5.41 13.36
C TRP A 10 12.63 -5.12 11.91
N LEU A 11 12.79 -6.17 11.11
CA LEU A 11 13.10 -6.05 9.69
C LEU A 11 11.87 -6.46 8.88
N ILE A 12 11.33 -5.50 8.14
CA ILE A 12 10.16 -5.66 7.27
C ILE A 12 10.64 -5.48 5.83
N ALA A 13 10.40 -6.46 4.98
CA ALA A 13 10.74 -6.37 3.56
C ALA A 13 9.57 -5.79 2.76
N GLU A 14 9.86 -4.86 1.87
CA GLU A 14 9.05 -4.67 0.68
C GLU A 14 9.46 -5.74 -0.33
N SER A 15 8.52 -6.54 -0.83
CA SER A 15 8.83 -7.55 -1.84
C SER A 15 7.64 -7.87 -2.71
N ASP A 16 7.86 -7.68 -4.00
CA ASP A 16 6.91 -7.97 -5.08
C ASP A 16 7.05 -9.41 -5.62
N LEU A 17 7.46 -10.36 -4.77
CA LEU A 17 7.69 -11.76 -5.18
C LEU A 17 6.56 -12.72 -4.77
N ASN A 18 5.72 -12.34 -3.80
CA ASN A 18 4.79 -13.23 -3.10
C ASN A 18 5.46 -14.54 -2.66
N ASP A 19 6.69 -14.46 -2.15
CA ASP A 19 7.50 -15.63 -1.77
C ASP A 19 7.57 -15.80 -0.25
N ALA A 20 6.86 -16.80 0.27
CA ALA A 20 6.88 -17.21 1.67
C ALA A 20 8.29 -17.50 2.23
N ARG A 21 9.29 -17.78 1.37
CA ARG A 21 10.68 -17.99 1.80
C ARG A 21 11.29 -16.76 2.47
N LEU A 22 10.80 -15.55 2.21
CA LEU A 22 11.26 -14.37 2.93
C LEU A 22 11.00 -14.50 4.45
N LEU A 23 9.87 -15.09 4.82
CA LEU A 23 9.40 -15.18 6.20
C LEU A 23 9.73 -16.51 6.88
N ARG A 24 9.79 -17.61 6.11
CA ARG A 24 10.11 -18.94 6.65
C ARG A 24 11.50 -18.94 7.31
N PRO A 25 11.70 -19.70 8.41
CA PRO A 25 12.99 -19.74 9.08
C PRO A 25 14.04 -20.44 8.20
N PRO A 26 15.35 -20.19 8.43
CA PRO A 26 16.43 -20.83 7.66
C PRO A 26 16.39 -22.37 7.67
N ARG A 27 15.94 -22.98 8.77
CA ARG A 27 15.75 -24.44 8.87
C ARG A 27 14.72 -25.01 7.90
N GLU A 28 13.84 -24.17 7.35
CA GLU A 28 12.84 -24.49 6.32
C GLU A 28 13.23 -23.92 4.94
N GLY A 29 14.47 -23.46 4.77
CA GLY A 29 14.97 -22.89 3.51
C GLY A 29 14.57 -21.44 3.23
N GLY A 30 14.10 -20.72 4.25
CA GLY A 30 13.77 -19.29 4.15
C GLY A 30 14.83 -18.34 4.73
N LEU A 31 14.56 -17.03 4.70
CA LEU A 31 15.45 -15.98 5.18
C LEU A 31 15.18 -15.56 6.63
N GLY A 32 14.03 -15.95 7.20
CA GLY A 32 13.65 -15.65 8.57
C GLY A 32 13.39 -14.16 8.84
N LEU A 33 12.96 -13.39 7.83
CA LEU A 33 12.56 -12.01 8.02
C LEU A 33 11.33 -11.93 8.93
N MET A 34 11.16 -10.78 9.58
CA MET A 34 10.11 -10.63 10.59
C MET A 34 8.74 -10.48 9.93
N ALA A 35 8.65 -9.60 8.94
CA ALA A 35 7.45 -9.35 8.17
C ALA A 35 7.79 -8.91 6.75
N GLN A 36 6.77 -8.85 5.90
CA GLN A 36 6.85 -8.24 4.57
C GLN A 36 5.59 -7.47 4.23
N TRP A 37 5.67 -6.59 3.23
CA TRP A 37 4.50 -5.99 2.61
C TRP A 37 3.69 -7.04 1.84
N ALA A 38 2.38 -6.83 1.78
CA ALA A 38 1.40 -7.69 1.11
C ALA A 38 0.53 -6.84 0.17
N ASP A 39 1.13 -6.39 -0.93
CA ASP A 39 0.50 -5.42 -1.85
C ASP A 39 -0.71 -5.98 -2.59
N ASP A 40 -0.81 -7.30 -2.76
CA ASP A 40 -2.03 -7.96 -3.28
C ASP A 40 -3.30 -7.55 -2.53
N PHE A 41 -3.19 -7.24 -1.23
CA PHE A 41 -4.31 -6.69 -0.46
C PHE A 41 -4.74 -5.31 -0.96
N HIS A 42 -3.77 -4.42 -1.17
CA HIS A 42 -4.01 -3.11 -1.75
C HIS A 42 -4.60 -3.25 -3.16
N HIS A 43 -3.95 -4.03 -4.04
CA HIS A 43 -4.36 -4.18 -5.44
C HIS A 43 -5.80 -4.72 -5.56
N ALA A 44 -6.15 -5.73 -4.77
CA ALA A 44 -7.49 -6.29 -4.76
C ALA A 44 -8.55 -5.26 -4.35
N LEU A 45 -8.32 -4.52 -3.26
CA LEU A 45 -9.26 -3.49 -2.78
C LEU A 45 -9.34 -2.30 -3.74
N HIS A 46 -8.20 -1.79 -4.19
CA HIS A 46 -8.14 -0.63 -5.09
C HIS A 46 -8.87 -0.94 -6.39
N ALA A 47 -8.46 -1.98 -7.12
CA ALA A 47 -9.08 -2.34 -8.39
C ALA A 47 -10.59 -2.64 -8.25
N ALA A 48 -11.03 -3.25 -7.15
CA ALA A 48 -12.44 -3.54 -6.93
C ALA A 48 -13.27 -2.28 -6.59
N THR A 49 -12.68 -1.28 -5.94
CA THR A 49 -13.39 -0.07 -5.50
C THR A 49 -13.34 1.07 -6.51
N THR A 50 -12.24 1.22 -7.25
CA THR A 50 -12.07 2.25 -8.29
C THR A 50 -12.53 1.78 -9.67
N GLY A 51 -12.49 0.47 -9.92
CA GLY A 51 -12.72 -0.09 -11.25
C GLY A 51 -11.50 -0.03 -12.18
N GLU A 52 -10.37 0.53 -11.72
CA GLU A 52 -9.14 0.62 -12.51
C GLU A 52 -8.57 -0.76 -12.85
N ARG A 53 -8.01 -0.90 -14.05
CA ARG A 53 -7.44 -2.16 -14.58
C ARG A 53 -6.08 -1.96 -15.26
N ASP A 54 -5.50 -0.78 -15.17
CA ASP A 54 -4.22 -0.47 -15.82
C ASP A 54 -3.04 -1.05 -15.06
N GLY A 55 -1.96 -1.37 -15.77
CA GLY A 55 -0.74 -1.93 -15.19
C GLY A 55 -1.00 -3.20 -14.38
N TYR A 56 -0.51 -3.25 -13.14
CA TYR A 56 -0.67 -4.42 -12.26
C TYR A 56 -2.11 -4.60 -11.75
N TYR A 57 -3.00 -3.60 -11.86
CA TYR A 57 -4.41 -3.76 -11.49
C TYR A 57 -5.19 -4.66 -12.45
N ALA A 58 -4.68 -4.93 -13.66
CA ALA A 58 -5.28 -5.84 -14.65
C ALA A 58 -5.48 -7.27 -14.09
N ASP A 59 -4.65 -7.65 -13.14
CA ASP A 59 -4.66 -8.94 -12.47
C ASP A 59 -5.69 -9.02 -11.31
N PHE A 60 -6.41 -7.94 -11.02
CA PHE A 60 -7.28 -7.82 -9.86
C PHE A 60 -8.65 -7.19 -10.21
N GLY A 61 -9.47 -7.04 -9.18
CA GLY A 61 -10.63 -6.15 -9.19
C GLY A 61 -11.98 -6.86 -9.12
N SER A 62 -11.99 -8.18 -8.93
CA SER A 62 -13.21 -8.89 -8.55
C SER A 62 -13.42 -8.87 -7.03
N ILE A 63 -14.68 -9.01 -6.60
CA ILE A 63 -14.99 -9.23 -5.17
C ILE A 63 -14.38 -10.55 -4.66
N ALA A 64 -14.16 -11.53 -5.54
CA ALA A 64 -13.46 -12.75 -5.19
C ALA A 64 -12.00 -12.49 -4.80
N ASP A 65 -11.31 -11.59 -5.49
CA ASP A 65 -9.94 -11.20 -5.14
C ASP A 65 -9.88 -10.52 -3.78
N VAL A 66 -10.83 -9.62 -3.48
CA VAL A 66 -10.97 -9.01 -2.15
C VAL A 66 -11.22 -10.09 -1.08
N ALA A 67 -12.09 -11.05 -1.35
CA ALA A 67 -12.38 -12.14 -0.43
C ALA A 67 -11.16 -13.06 -0.19
N VAL A 68 -10.30 -13.25 -1.20
CA VAL A 68 -9.02 -13.95 -1.04
C VAL A 68 -8.05 -13.12 -0.21
N ALA A 69 -7.88 -11.84 -0.54
CA ALA A 69 -6.97 -10.91 0.15
C ALA A 69 -7.32 -10.72 1.65
N LEU A 70 -8.58 -10.90 2.04
CA LEU A 70 -8.99 -10.88 3.45
C LEU A 70 -8.67 -12.18 4.21
N ARG A 71 -8.50 -13.30 3.51
CA ARG A 71 -8.26 -14.63 4.08
C ARG A 71 -6.80 -15.06 4.01
N GLN A 72 -6.08 -14.60 3.00
CA GLN A 72 -4.66 -14.87 2.81
C GLN A 72 -3.93 -13.64 2.26
N PRO A 73 -2.63 -13.47 2.56
CA PRO A 73 -1.87 -12.28 2.21
C PRO A 73 -1.49 -12.18 0.73
N TYR A 74 -1.49 -13.32 0.01
CA TYR A 74 -1.23 -13.36 -1.42
C TYR A 74 -2.51 -13.77 -2.14
N VAL A 75 -3.00 -12.90 -3.02
CA VAL A 75 -4.00 -13.32 -4.01
C VAL A 75 -3.28 -14.19 -5.04
N TYR A 76 -2.07 -13.80 -5.44
CA TYR A 76 -1.22 -14.58 -6.34
C TYR A 76 -0.29 -15.49 -5.54
N ASP A 77 -0.75 -16.72 -5.30
CA ASP A 77 -0.15 -17.78 -4.50
C ASP A 77 0.46 -18.93 -5.35
N GLY A 78 0.76 -18.66 -6.62
CA GLY A 78 1.23 -19.63 -7.62
C GLY A 78 0.38 -19.68 -8.90
N ARG A 79 -0.68 -18.87 -8.97
CA ARG A 79 -1.53 -18.71 -10.16
C ARG A 79 -0.84 -17.90 -11.26
N TYR A 80 -1.37 -17.97 -12.48
CA TYR A 80 -0.85 -17.22 -13.63
C TYR A 80 -1.26 -15.75 -13.55
N SER A 81 -0.28 -14.86 -13.59
CA SER A 81 -0.43 -13.40 -13.70
C SER A 81 -0.35 -13.01 -15.17
N THR A 82 -1.39 -12.34 -15.64
CA THR A 82 -1.45 -11.81 -17.00
C THR A 82 -0.50 -10.63 -17.15
N HIS A 83 -0.47 -9.73 -16.16
CA HIS A 83 0.45 -8.60 -16.13
C HIS A 83 1.91 -9.01 -16.21
N ARG A 84 2.30 -10.08 -15.49
CA ARG A 84 3.69 -10.56 -15.43
C ARG A 84 4.02 -11.63 -16.47
N ALA A 85 3.03 -12.08 -17.23
CA ALA A 85 3.11 -13.18 -18.19
C ALA A 85 3.74 -14.48 -17.63
N ARG A 86 3.54 -14.77 -16.34
CA ARG A 86 4.11 -15.94 -15.65
C ARG A 86 3.28 -16.36 -14.43
N ARG A 87 3.55 -17.55 -13.91
CA ARG A 87 3.09 -17.91 -12.55
C ARG A 87 3.80 -17.05 -11.51
N HIS A 88 3.04 -16.57 -10.53
CA HIS A 88 3.51 -15.62 -9.53
C HIS A 88 3.15 -16.07 -8.12
N GLY A 89 4.11 -15.91 -7.20
CA GLY A 89 4.01 -16.29 -5.79
C GLY A 89 4.07 -17.78 -5.47
N ASN A 90 3.98 -18.08 -4.19
CA ASN A 90 3.82 -19.41 -3.63
C ASN A 90 2.91 -19.39 -2.38
N SER A 91 2.58 -20.56 -1.83
CA SER A 91 1.65 -20.66 -0.70
C SER A 91 2.20 -19.99 0.58
N PRO A 92 1.44 -19.05 1.19
CA PRO A 92 1.77 -18.46 2.49
C PRO A 92 1.32 -19.35 3.67
N GLU A 93 0.83 -20.56 3.42
CA GLU A 93 0.26 -21.44 4.46
C GLU A 93 1.24 -21.68 5.62
N GLY A 94 0.69 -21.62 6.83
CA GLY A 94 1.43 -21.76 8.09
C GLY A 94 2.13 -20.50 8.57
N LEU A 95 2.12 -19.40 7.81
CA LEU A 95 2.65 -18.12 8.25
C LEU A 95 1.61 -17.32 9.05
N ALA A 96 2.05 -16.74 10.17
CA ALA A 96 1.18 -15.93 11.02
C ALA A 96 0.82 -14.59 10.36
N ALA A 97 -0.44 -14.16 10.51
CA ALA A 97 -0.96 -12.95 9.88
C ALA A 97 -0.19 -11.67 10.23
N TRP A 98 0.35 -11.57 11.46
CA TRP A 98 1.14 -10.41 11.88
C TRP A 98 2.45 -10.21 11.09
N ARG A 99 2.89 -11.23 10.33
CA ARG A 99 4.06 -11.16 9.45
C ARG A 99 3.79 -10.46 8.12
N PHE A 100 2.56 -10.01 7.88
CA PHE A 100 2.18 -9.31 6.65
C PHE A 100 1.73 -7.90 7.00
N VAL A 101 2.31 -6.92 6.33
CA VAL A 101 1.96 -5.51 6.42
C VAL A 101 1.10 -5.16 5.21
N ALA A 102 -0.13 -4.75 5.47
CA ALA A 102 -1.06 -4.32 4.43
C ALA A 102 -1.29 -2.83 4.54
N ALA A 103 -1.29 -2.16 3.40
CA ALA A 103 -1.58 -0.74 3.27
C ALA A 103 -2.82 -0.57 2.40
N LEU A 104 -3.71 0.35 2.75
CA LEU A 104 -4.69 0.85 1.79
C LEU A 104 -4.06 1.94 0.92
N GLN A 105 -3.21 2.77 1.52
CA GLN A 105 -2.34 3.72 0.82
C GLN A 105 -0.92 3.63 1.38
N ASN A 106 0.06 3.86 0.52
CA ASN A 106 1.45 4.14 0.89
C ASN A 106 2.01 5.16 -0.12
N HIS A 107 3.31 5.46 -0.01
CA HIS A 107 3.94 6.44 -0.89
C HIS A 107 3.95 6.00 -2.37
N ASP A 108 4.11 4.72 -2.68
CA ASP A 108 4.09 4.19 -4.06
C ASP A 108 2.69 4.18 -4.65
N GLN A 109 1.72 3.62 -3.93
CA GLN A 109 0.33 3.47 -4.38
C GLN A 109 -0.37 4.82 -4.62
N VAL A 110 0.19 5.90 -4.05
CA VAL A 110 -0.23 7.28 -4.33
C VAL A 110 0.71 7.95 -5.32
N GLY A 111 2.02 7.99 -5.03
CA GLY A 111 3.01 8.80 -5.76
C GLY A 111 3.40 8.28 -7.13
N ASN A 112 3.20 6.99 -7.42
CA ASN A 112 3.47 6.45 -8.75
C ASN A 112 2.33 6.72 -9.73
N ARG A 113 1.16 7.17 -9.25
CA ARG A 113 0.06 7.64 -10.11
C ARG A 113 0.44 8.94 -10.82
N LEU A 114 -0.12 9.17 -12.01
CA LEU A 114 0.17 10.36 -12.81
C LEU A 114 -0.07 11.67 -12.04
N HIS A 115 -1.15 11.71 -11.25
CA HIS A 115 -1.54 12.90 -10.50
C HIS A 115 -1.37 12.78 -8.98
N GLY A 116 -0.65 11.76 -8.50
CA GLY A 116 -0.41 11.58 -7.07
C GLY A 116 -1.70 11.43 -6.24
N GLU A 117 -2.79 10.96 -6.84
CA GLU A 117 -4.12 11.01 -6.25
C GLU A 117 -4.24 10.05 -5.07
N ARG A 118 -4.82 10.55 -3.97
CA ARG A 118 -5.20 9.68 -2.85
C ARG A 118 -6.51 8.98 -3.13
N LEU A 119 -6.73 7.85 -2.49
CA LEU A 119 -7.98 7.10 -2.61
C LEU A 119 -9.22 7.93 -2.22
N ALA A 120 -9.06 8.85 -1.26
CA ALA A 120 -10.11 9.79 -0.88
C ALA A 120 -10.51 10.78 -2.00
N ALA A 121 -9.65 11.00 -3.00
CA ALA A 121 -9.95 11.76 -4.19
C ALA A 121 -10.66 10.93 -5.28
N LEU A 122 -10.39 9.61 -5.31
CA LEU A 122 -10.88 8.66 -6.32
C LEU A 122 -12.25 8.07 -5.99
N LEU A 123 -12.58 7.91 -4.71
CA LEU A 123 -13.79 7.21 -4.28
C LEU A 123 -14.88 8.14 -3.73
N PRO A 124 -16.17 7.79 -3.91
CA PRO A 124 -17.23 8.33 -3.08
C PRO A 124 -16.95 8.04 -1.60
N TYR A 125 -17.24 9.01 -0.73
CA TYR A 125 -16.88 8.93 0.69
C TYR A 125 -17.46 7.69 1.40
N GLU A 126 -18.67 7.27 1.04
CA GLU A 126 -19.28 6.06 1.60
C GLU A 126 -18.49 4.79 1.28
N LEU A 127 -17.96 4.67 0.05
CA LEU A 127 -17.13 3.55 -0.35
C LEU A 127 -15.73 3.62 0.27
N LEU A 128 -15.17 4.82 0.43
CA LEU A 128 -13.92 5.03 1.15
C LEU A 128 -14.01 4.49 2.60
N LYS A 129 -15.10 4.74 3.31
CA LYS A 129 -15.31 4.20 4.67
C LYS A 129 -15.25 2.67 4.70
N VAL A 130 -15.81 2.01 3.68
CA VAL A 130 -15.76 0.55 3.54
C VAL A 130 -14.32 0.08 3.32
N ALA A 131 -13.58 0.70 2.41
CA ALA A 131 -12.19 0.35 2.14
C ALA A 131 -11.30 0.50 3.39
N VAL A 132 -11.45 1.60 4.12
CA VAL A 132 -10.74 1.85 5.39
C VAL A 132 -11.11 0.84 6.47
N ALA A 133 -12.40 0.47 6.59
CA ALA A 133 -12.83 -0.57 7.53
C ALA A 133 -12.23 -1.94 7.19
N LEU A 134 -12.22 -2.33 5.91
CA LEU A 134 -11.62 -3.59 5.48
C LEU A 134 -10.12 -3.62 5.76
N HIS A 135 -9.40 -2.52 5.52
CA HIS A 135 -7.97 -2.42 5.81
C HIS A 135 -7.66 -2.49 7.31
N LEU A 136 -8.31 -1.67 8.13
CA LEU A 136 -7.99 -1.57 9.55
C LEU A 136 -8.45 -2.77 10.37
N LEU A 137 -9.43 -3.54 9.87
CA LEU A 137 -9.97 -4.73 10.54
C LEU A 137 -9.45 -6.05 9.95
N ALA A 138 -8.73 -6.02 8.82
CA ALA A 138 -8.08 -7.21 8.25
C ALA A 138 -7.05 -7.83 9.23
N PRO A 139 -6.77 -9.13 9.15
CA PRO A 139 -5.84 -9.80 10.08
C PRO A 139 -4.37 -9.34 9.92
N TRP A 140 -4.04 -8.61 8.86
CA TRP A 140 -2.70 -8.09 8.56
C TRP A 140 -2.31 -6.93 9.48
N ARG A 141 -1.02 -6.61 9.59
CA ARG A 141 -0.55 -5.37 10.23
C ARG A 141 -0.91 -4.17 9.35
N PRO A 142 -1.76 -3.23 9.82
CA PRO A 142 -2.10 -2.07 9.01
C PRO A 142 -0.96 -1.06 8.98
N LEU A 143 -0.61 -0.59 7.78
CA LEU A 143 0.19 0.61 7.55
C LEU A 143 -0.73 1.73 7.06
N LEU A 144 -0.70 2.89 7.72
CA LEU A 144 -1.42 4.09 7.31
C LEU A 144 -0.44 5.06 6.65
N PHE A 145 -0.84 5.63 5.51
CA PHE A 145 -0.09 6.72 4.91
C PHE A 145 -0.50 8.06 5.52
N GLN A 146 0.46 8.97 5.69
CA GLN A 146 0.20 10.27 6.33
C GLN A 146 -0.99 11.00 5.68
N GLY A 147 -1.98 11.37 6.49
CA GLY A 147 -3.19 12.07 6.06
C GLY A 147 -4.35 11.17 5.64
N GLU A 148 -4.14 9.87 5.53
CA GLU A 148 -5.22 8.89 5.33
C GLU A 148 -6.22 8.94 6.50
N GLU A 149 -5.74 9.13 7.73
CA GLU A 149 -6.56 9.13 8.94
C GLU A 149 -7.56 10.30 9.03
N TRP A 150 -7.48 11.28 8.13
CA TRP A 150 -8.45 12.36 7.98
C TRP A 150 -8.99 12.51 6.55
N ALA A 151 -8.81 11.49 5.73
CA ALA A 151 -9.19 11.47 4.32
C ALA A 151 -8.63 12.67 3.53
N SER A 152 -7.34 12.97 3.70
CA SER A 152 -6.66 14.01 2.92
C SER A 152 -6.88 13.77 1.42
N ARG A 153 -7.18 14.85 0.71
CA ARG A 153 -7.31 14.86 -0.75
C ARG A 153 -6.11 15.52 -1.42
N ALA A 154 -5.19 16.12 -0.65
CA ALA A 154 -3.94 16.65 -1.18
C ALA A 154 -3.16 15.51 -1.85
N PRO A 155 -2.70 15.69 -3.09
CA PRO A 155 -1.92 14.68 -3.77
C PRO A 155 -0.61 14.41 -3.03
N PHE A 156 0.02 13.28 -3.31
CA PHE A 156 1.42 13.05 -2.98
C PHE A 156 2.15 12.71 -4.27
N TRP A 157 3.00 13.61 -4.73
CA TRP A 157 3.66 13.50 -6.02
C TRP A 157 5.01 12.80 -5.90
N TYR A 158 5.50 12.26 -7.02
CA TYR A 158 6.92 12.01 -7.20
C TYR A 158 7.65 13.33 -7.46
N PHE A 159 8.56 13.73 -6.58
CA PHE A 159 9.34 14.96 -6.69
C PHE A 159 10.81 14.70 -6.33
N THR A 160 11.72 15.47 -6.94
CA THR A 160 13.17 15.38 -6.74
C THR A 160 13.80 16.77 -6.68
N ASP A 161 15.04 16.84 -6.19
CA ASP A 161 15.84 18.07 -6.15
C ASP A 161 17.30 17.76 -6.50
N HIS A 162 17.51 17.22 -7.71
CA HIS A 162 18.84 16.89 -8.23
C HIS A 162 19.46 18.09 -8.93
N SER A 163 20.78 18.27 -8.82
CA SER A 163 21.50 19.34 -9.52
C SER A 163 22.14 18.88 -10.85
N GLU A 164 22.37 17.57 -11.00
CA GLU A 164 23.09 16.99 -12.14
C GLU A 164 22.16 16.83 -13.36
N PRO A 165 22.39 17.53 -14.49
CA PRO A 165 21.48 17.49 -15.65
C PRO A 165 21.22 16.10 -16.21
N SER A 166 22.25 15.24 -16.26
CA SER A 166 22.11 13.86 -16.75
C SER A 166 21.19 13.01 -15.89
N VAL A 167 21.16 13.26 -14.57
CA VAL A 167 20.22 12.59 -13.65
C VAL A 167 18.81 13.12 -13.89
N ILE A 168 18.66 14.44 -14.02
CA ILE A 168 17.36 15.09 -14.28
C ILE A 168 16.72 14.55 -15.57
N ASP A 169 17.48 14.53 -16.65
CA ASP A 169 16.98 14.05 -17.94
C ASP A 169 16.67 12.54 -17.90
N GLY A 170 17.50 11.76 -17.20
CA GLY A 170 17.25 10.34 -16.95
C GLY A 170 15.94 10.08 -16.19
N LEU A 171 15.62 10.92 -15.20
CA LEU A 171 14.38 10.83 -14.42
C LEU A 171 13.14 11.19 -15.24
N ARG A 172 13.20 12.30 -16.00
CA ARG A 172 12.10 12.73 -16.89
C ARG A 172 11.76 11.65 -17.91
N GLU A 173 12.80 11.10 -18.53
CA GLU A 173 12.66 10.04 -19.52
C GLU A 173 12.22 8.71 -18.89
N GLY A 174 12.70 8.39 -17.69
CA GLY A 174 12.23 7.24 -16.90
C GLY A 174 10.73 7.33 -16.61
N ARG A 175 10.26 8.47 -16.10
CA ARG A 175 8.83 8.70 -15.82
C ARG A 175 8.00 8.64 -17.10
N ARG A 176 8.47 9.22 -18.20
CA ARG A 176 7.78 9.12 -19.50
C ARG A 176 7.53 7.67 -19.92
N ARG A 177 8.55 6.81 -19.82
CA ARG A 177 8.42 5.38 -20.14
C ARG A 177 7.48 4.63 -19.19
N GLU A 178 7.53 4.93 -17.89
CA GLU A 178 6.59 4.36 -16.93
C GLU A 178 5.16 4.73 -17.29
N PHE A 179 4.88 6.01 -17.54
CA PHE A 179 3.52 6.47 -17.86
C PHE A 179 2.98 5.88 -19.16
N GLU A 180 3.82 5.72 -20.19
CA GLU A 180 3.46 5.01 -21.42
C GLU A 180 3.06 3.55 -21.14
N ALA A 181 3.75 2.86 -20.22
CA ALA A 181 3.43 1.48 -19.86
C ALA A 181 2.10 1.33 -19.09
N PHE A 182 1.69 2.38 -18.36
CA PHE A 182 0.40 2.42 -17.66
C PHE A 182 -0.73 3.02 -18.49
N GLY A 183 -0.48 3.46 -19.73
CA GLY A 183 -1.51 4.00 -20.63
C GLY A 183 -2.08 5.36 -20.21
N TRP A 184 -1.39 6.11 -19.36
CA TRP A 184 -1.86 7.42 -18.92
C TRP A 184 -1.71 8.47 -20.03
N GLU A 185 -2.77 9.21 -20.32
CA GLU A 185 -2.75 10.34 -21.25
C GLU A 185 -2.61 11.67 -20.51
N GLY A 186 -1.76 12.58 -21.01
CA GLY A 186 -1.67 13.95 -20.49
C GLY A 186 -0.24 14.47 -20.29
N PRO A 187 -0.10 15.73 -19.83
CA PRO A 187 1.21 16.30 -19.54
C PRO A 187 1.83 15.62 -18.32
N ILE A 188 3.04 15.10 -18.49
CA ILE A 188 3.80 14.48 -17.42
C ILE A 188 4.34 15.56 -16.47
N PRO A 189 4.05 15.49 -15.16
CA PRO A 189 4.66 16.36 -14.16
C PRO A 189 6.18 16.30 -14.19
N ASP A 190 6.85 17.45 -14.23
CA ASP A 190 8.31 17.51 -14.05
C ASP A 190 8.66 17.31 -12.56
N PRO A 191 9.34 16.22 -12.17
CA PRO A 191 9.64 15.95 -10.76
C PRO A 191 10.49 17.04 -10.08
N GLN A 192 11.21 17.84 -10.86
CA GLN A 192 12.07 18.93 -10.37
C GLN A 192 11.32 20.24 -10.10
N ASP A 193 10.05 20.35 -10.49
CA ASP A 193 9.24 21.53 -10.22
C ASP A 193 8.80 21.55 -8.76
N SER A 194 9.28 22.56 -8.01
CA SER A 194 9.04 22.69 -6.56
C SER A 194 7.55 22.72 -6.20
N ARG A 195 6.67 23.09 -7.13
CA ARG A 195 5.22 23.11 -6.91
C ARG A 195 4.65 21.71 -6.58
N TYR A 196 5.25 20.63 -7.10
CA TYR A 196 4.80 19.27 -6.78
C TYR A 196 5.22 18.83 -5.38
N PHE A 197 6.39 19.26 -4.92
CA PHE A 197 6.77 19.10 -3.51
C PHE A 197 5.86 19.93 -2.59
N GLU A 198 5.63 21.20 -2.92
CA GLU A 198 4.79 22.10 -2.12
C GLU A 198 3.34 21.60 -2.01
N SER A 199 2.76 21.11 -3.10
CA SER A 199 1.41 20.53 -3.11
C SER A 199 1.32 19.13 -2.50
N SER A 200 2.47 18.45 -2.27
CA SER A 200 2.53 17.19 -1.50
C SER A 200 2.54 17.40 0.01
N ARG A 201 2.68 18.65 0.47
CA ARG A 201 2.56 18.99 1.89
C ARG A 201 1.12 18.82 2.35
N TRP A 202 0.94 18.51 3.63
CA TRP A 202 -0.40 18.31 4.20
C TRP A 202 -1.28 19.54 4.00
N ASP A 203 -2.59 19.28 3.85
CA ASP A 203 -3.63 20.29 3.86
C ASP A 203 -3.42 21.24 5.05
N ALA A 204 -3.41 22.56 4.80
CA ALA A 204 -3.43 23.52 5.89
C ALA A 204 -4.66 23.23 6.79
N PRO A 205 -4.60 23.42 8.12
CA PRO A 205 -5.73 23.08 9.01
C PRO A 205 -7.09 23.68 8.63
N GLY A 206 -7.12 24.81 7.90
CA GLY A 206 -8.33 25.44 7.38
C GLY A 206 -8.81 24.96 5.99
N ALA A 207 -8.09 24.05 5.34
CA ALA A 207 -8.39 23.46 4.03
C ALA A 207 -8.98 22.04 4.13
N LEU A 208 -9.15 21.53 5.36
CA LEU A 208 -9.66 20.18 5.59
C LEU A 208 -11.15 20.09 5.24
N PRO A 209 -11.60 19.05 4.49
CA PRO A 209 -13.01 18.87 4.18
C PRO A 209 -13.88 18.72 5.43
N PRO A 210 -15.18 19.08 5.38
CA PRO A 210 -16.10 18.91 6.51
C PRO A 210 -16.17 17.47 7.04
N GLN A 211 -15.86 16.47 6.20
CA GLN A 211 -15.91 15.06 6.61
C GLN A 211 -14.68 14.63 7.42
N THR A 212 -13.63 15.46 7.53
CA THR A 212 -12.38 15.10 8.21
C THR A 212 -12.60 14.63 9.65
N ASP A 213 -13.43 15.32 10.43
CA ASP A 213 -13.67 14.92 11.83
C ASP A 213 -14.45 13.62 11.93
N VAL A 214 -15.39 13.39 11.01
CA VAL A 214 -16.12 12.12 10.90
C VAL A 214 -15.16 10.99 10.54
N HIS A 215 -14.24 11.24 9.61
CA HIS A 215 -13.25 10.26 9.18
C HIS A 215 -12.26 9.91 10.29
N ARG A 216 -11.72 10.92 10.98
CA ARG A 216 -10.85 10.72 12.16
C ARG A 216 -11.56 9.91 13.24
N SER A 217 -12.84 10.18 13.47
CA SER A 217 -13.65 9.46 14.45
C SER A 217 -13.84 8.00 14.06
N LEU A 218 -14.14 7.73 12.78
CA LEU A 218 -14.21 6.38 12.22
C LEU A 218 -12.88 5.64 12.39
N VAL A 219 -11.76 6.22 11.97
CA VAL A 219 -10.43 5.58 12.06
C VAL A 219 -10.07 5.27 13.51
N ARG A 220 -10.32 6.21 14.43
CA ARG A 220 -10.11 5.97 15.87
C ARG A 220 -10.95 4.81 16.39
N GLU A 221 -12.21 4.74 15.98
CA GLU A 221 -13.11 3.68 16.40
C GLU A 221 -12.71 2.32 15.83
N LEU A 222 -12.32 2.24 14.56
CA LEU A 222 -11.81 1.02 13.93
C LEU A 222 -10.53 0.52 14.62
N LEU A 223 -9.60 1.42 14.93
CA LEU A 223 -8.40 1.07 15.70
C LEU A 223 -8.73 0.65 17.14
N ARG A 224 -9.75 1.25 17.76
CA ARG A 224 -10.25 0.81 19.08
C ARG A 224 -10.81 -0.61 18.98
N LEU A 225 -11.68 -0.88 18.01
CA LEU A 225 -12.27 -2.20 17.78
C LEU A 225 -11.20 -3.25 17.54
N ARG A 226 -10.24 -2.98 16.65
CA ARG A 226 -9.09 -3.87 16.39
C ARG A 226 -8.34 -4.27 17.67
N ARG A 227 -8.14 -3.32 18.60
CA ARG A 227 -7.42 -3.58 19.86
C ARG A 227 -8.25 -4.28 20.94
N THR A 228 -9.58 -4.15 20.89
CA THR A 228 -10.46 -4.52 22.02
C THR A 228 -11.36 -5.70 21.73
N VAL A 229 -11.58 -6.05 20.46
CA VAL A 229 -12.39 -7.19 20.04
C VAL A 229 -11.46 -8.38 19.78
N PRO A 230 -11.54 -9.48 20.56
CA PRO A 230 -10.62 -10.62 20.42
C PRO A 230 -10.60 -11.25 19.01
N ALA A 231 -11.75 -11.30 18.34
CA ALA A 231 -11.85 -11.84 16.98
C ALA A 231 -11.10 -11.02 15.91
N LEU A 232 -10.69 -9.79 16.25
CA LEU A 232 -9.94 -8.88 15.36
C LEU A 232 -8.46 -8.77 15.77
N ASP A 233 -8.02 -9.48 16.81
CA ASP A 233 -6.64 -9.46 17.25
C ASP A 233 -5.76 -10.34 16.33
N SER A 234 -4.79 -9.69 15.69
CA SER A 234 -3.80 -10.32 14.82
C SER A 234 -2.56 -10.82 15.57
N SER A 235 -2.48 -10.65 16.90
CA SER A 235 -1.30 -10.97 17.71
C SER A 235 -0.95 -12.46 17.79
N GLY A 236 -1.86 -13.34 17.37
CA GLY A 236 -1.64 -14.79 17.38
C GLY A 236 -1.51 -15.37 18.79
N THR A 237 -2.16 -14.77 19.78
CA THR A 237 -2.21 -15.28 21.16
C THR A 237 -3.50 -16.07 21.39
N THR A 238 -3.58 -17.26 20.81
CA THR A 238 -4.51 -18.33 21.22
C THR A 238 -3.74 -19.63 21.28
#